data_AF-A0A7C3LD46-F1
#
_entry.id   AF-A0A7C3LD46-F1
#
_cell.length_a   1.000
_cell.length_b   1.000
_cell.length_c   1.000
_cell.angle_alpha   90.00
_cell.angle_beta   90.00
_cell.angle_gamma   90.00
#
_symmetry.space_group_name_H-M   'P 1'
#
loop_
_entity.id
_entity.type
_entity.pdbx_description
1 polymer ?
#
loop_
_entity_poly.entity_id
_entity_poly.type
_entity_poly.pdbx_seq_one_letter_code
_entity_poly.pdbx_strand_id
1 'polypeptide(L)' 'MTEGVDRGSKLVVGVWTAVYRVSPVACGGCRPLYLAEMVEQAGFRDVVREVVVQMGAPSEVVTAVA' A
#
# COMPACT_ATOMS: atom_id res chain seq x y z
N MET A 1 -2.31 -2.58 -1.11
CA MET A 1 -1.65 -1.58 -1.97
C MET A 1 -0.90 -0.62 -1.06
N THR A 2 0.34 -0.26 -1.39
CA THR A 2 1.17 0.67 -0.60
C THR A 2 1.20 2.07 -1.24
N GLU A 3 1.87 3.05 -0.64
CA GLU A 3 1.95 4.42 -1.16
C GLU A 3 2.88 4.60 -2.38
N GLY A 4 3.49 3.51 -2.86
CA GLY A 4 4.42 3.51 -3.99
C GLY A 4 5.88 3.64 -3.55
N VAL A 5 6.77 2.95 -4.28
CA VAL A 5 8.20 2.85 -3.94
C VAL A 5 9.10 3.61 -4.91
N ASP A 6 8.67 3.74 -6.16
CA ASP A 6 9.34 4.51 -7.22
C ASP A 6 8.44 5.66 -7.71
N ARG A 7 8.97 6.52 -8.61
CA ARG A 7 8.22 7.68 -9.11
C ARG A 7 6.95 7.29 -9.89
N GLY A 8 6.98 6.17 -10.61
CA GLY A 8 5.84 5.71 -11.42
C GLY A 8 4.71 5.19 -10.53
N SER A 9 5.04 4.31 -9.60
CA SER A 9 4.08 3.78 -8.62
C SER A 9 3.51 4.88 -7.72
N LYS A 10 4.31 5.86 -7.30
CA LYS A 10 3.80 7.04 -6.55
C LYS A 10 2.79 7.86 -7.35
N LEU A 11 3.01 8.02 -8.66
CA LEU A 11 2.07 8.73 -9.52
C LEU A 11 0.76 7.94 -9.68
N VAL A 12 0.84 6.63 -9.91
CA VAL A 12 -0.34 5.75 -9.99
C VAL A 12 -1.13 5.78 -8.68
N VAL A 13 -0.47 5.64 -7.55
CA VAL A 13 -1.08 5.72 -6.21
C VAL A 13 -1.70 7.10 -5.98
N GLY A 14 -1.04 8.17 -6.40
CA GLY A 14 -1.55 9.54 -6.27
C GLY A 14 -2.85 9.73 -7.03
N VAL A 15 -2.92 9.27 -8.28
CA VAL A 15 -4.15 9.26 -9.09
C VAL A 15 -5.22 8.39 -8.42
N TRP A 16 -4.86 7.19 -7.97
CA TRP A 16 -5.79 6.29 -7.29
C TRP A 16 -6.39 6.93 -6.03
N THR A 17 -5.56 7.60 -5.23
CA THR A 17 -5.98 8.31 -4.02
C THR A 17 -6.89 9.49 -4.34
N ALA A 18 -6.62 10.22 -5.43
CA ALA A 18 -7.48 11.30 -5.89
C ALA A 18 -8.87 10.77 -6.31
N VAL A 19 -8.92 9.65 -7.06
CA VAL A 19 -10.18 9.00 -7.43
C VAL A 19 -10.91 8.49 -6.19
N TYR A 20 -10.22 7.87 -5.25
CA TYR A 20 -10.79 7.38 -3.99
C TYR A 20 -11.46 8.51 -3.18
N ARG A 21 -10.87 9.71 -3.14
CA ARG A 21 -11.44 10.89 -2.45
C ARG A 21 -12.76 11.36 -3.07
N VAL A 22 -12.96 11.13 -4.37
CA VAL A 22 -14.20 11.50 -5.07
C VAL A 22 -15.24 10.39 -4.98
N SER A 23 -14.84 9.14 -5.24
CA SER A 23 -15.72 7.98 -5.17
C SER A 23 -14.94 6.74 -4.71
N PRO A 24 -15.06 6.36 -3.42
CA PRO A 24 -14.48 5.12 -2.91
C PRO A 24 -15.01 3.88 -3.64
N VAL A 25 -16.27 3.93 -4.10
CA VAL A 25 -16.92 2.83 -4.84
C VAL A 25 -16.25 2.58 -6.19
N ALA A 26 -15.81 3.64 -6.88
CA ALA A 26 -15.08 3.52 -8.14
C ALA A 26 -13.73 2.81 -7.98
N CYS A 27 -13.15 2.86 -6.77
CA CYS A 27 -11.91 2.16 -6.42
C CYS A 27 -12.16 0.77 -5.82
N GLY A 28 -13.41 0.28 -5.82
CA GLY A 28 -13.79 -0.96 -5.13
C GLY A 28 -13.56 -0.92 -3.62
N GLY A 29 -13.46 0.27 -3.02
CA GLY A 29 -13.13 0.48 -1.61
C GLY A 29 -11.64 0.32 -1.27
N CYS A 30 -10.78 -0.04 -2.23
CA CYS A 30 -9.35 -0.21 -2.00
C CYS A 30 -8.64 1.14 -1.80
N ARG A 31 -7.96 1.30 -0.66
CA ARG A 31 -7.10 2.45 -0.36
C ARG A 31 -5.64 2.01 -0.10
N PRO A 32 -4.65 2.85 -0.43
CA PRO A 32 -3.27 2.62 0.00
C PRO A 32 -3.17 2.61 1.54
N LEU A 33 -2.32 1.74 2.08
CA LEU A 33 -2.06 1.63 3.52
C LEU A 33 -0.55 1.41 3.76
N TYR A 34 -0.07 1.82 4.95
CA TYR A 34 1.26 1.50 5.46
C TYR A 34 1.22 0.22 6.30
N LEU A 35 1.11 -0.94 5.65
CA LEU A 35 0.91 -2.22 6.34
C LEU A 35 2.04 -2.55 7.33
N ALA A 36 3.29 -2.30 6.96
CA ALA A 36 4.43 -2.58 7.84
C ALA A 36 4.34 -1.80 9.17
N GLU A 37 4.07 -0.49 9.12
CA GLU A 37 3.92 0.33 10.34
C GLU A 37 2.73 -0.13 11.19
N MET A 38 1.62 -0.52 10.56
CA MET A 38 0.45 -1.02 11.28
C MET A 38 0.74 -2.36 11.99
N VAL A 39 1.53 -3.24 11.36
CA VAL A 39 1.96 -4.51 11.92
C VAL A 39 2.94 -4.30 13.09
N GLU A 40 3.90 -3.38 12.95
CA GLU A 40 4.78 -2.97 14.06
C GLU A 40 4.00 -2.38 15.24
N GLN A 41 3.04 -1.48 14.98
CA GLN A 41 2.19 -0.88 16.01
C GLN A 41 1.28 -1.90 16.72
N ALA A 42 0.95 -3.01 16.04
CA ALA A 42 0.21 -4.12 16.63
C ALA A 42 1.07 -5.01 17.55
N GLY A 43 2.38 -4.75 17.67
CA GLY A 43 3.30 -5.44 18.58
C GLY A 43 4.07 -6.60 17.95
N PHE A 44 3.91 -6.84 16.65
CA PHE A 44 4.69 -7.84 15.94
C PHE A 44 6.15 -7.41 15.77
N ARG A 45 7.06 -8.38 15.70
CA ARG A 45 8.50 -8.20 15.58
C ARG A 45 9.03 -8.81 14.29
N ASP A 46 10.29 -8.53 13.98
CA ASP A 46 10.99 -8.99 12.78
C ASP A 46 10.19 -8.73 11.49
N VAL A 47 9.64 -7.51 11.39
CA VAL A 47 8.80 -7.10 10.26
C VAL A 47 9.66 -6.99 9.01
N VAL A 48 9.41 -7.89 8.05
CA VAL A 48 10.02 -7.86 6.72
C VAL A 48 8.98 -7.39 5.73
N ARG A 49 9.37 -6.43 4.90
CA ARG A 49 8.52 -5.79 3.91
C ARG A 49 9.10 -5.95 2.52
N GLU A 50 8.31 -6.50 1.61
CA GLU A 50 8.62 -6.58 0.19
C GLU A 50 7.55 -5.86 -0.63
N VAL A 51 7.97 -5.12 -1.66
CA VAL A 51 7.05 -4.43 -2.57
C VAL A 51 7.32 -4.87 -4.00
N VAL A 52 6.28 -5.39 -4.63
CA VAL A 52 6.29 -5.79 -6.04
C VAL A 52 5.44 -4.79 -6.82
N VAL A 53 6.04 -4.13 -7.80
CA VAL A 53 5.33 -3.19 -8.68
C VAL A 53 5.04 -3.89 -10.00
N GLN A 54 3.75 -4.16 -10.28
CA GLN A 54 3.30 -4.73 -11.54
C GLN A 54 2.37 -3.74 -12.24
N MET A 55 2.66 -3.41 -13.50
CA MET A 55 1.87 -2.44 -14.29
C MET A 55 1.66 -1.09 -13.58
N GLY A 56 2.64 -0.67 -12.77
CA GLY A 56 2.58 0.56 -11.96
C GLY A 56 1.74 0.45 -10.68
N ALA A 57 1.02 -0.65 -10.46
CA ALA A 57 0.32 -0.92 -9.21
C ALA A 57 1.28 -1.56 -8.19
N PRO A 58 1.51 -0.92 -7.03
CA PRO A 58 2.40 -1.46 -6.01
C PRO A 58 1.65 -2.40 -5.05
N SER A 59 2.07 -3.67 -5.05
CA SER A 59 1.63 -4.70 -4.12
C SER A 59 2.65 -4.85 -3.00
N GLU A 60 2.19 -4.92 -1.75
CA GLU A 60 3.05 -5.03 -0.57
C GLU A 60 2.78 -6.36 0.13
N VAL A 61 3.86 -7.06 0.48
CA VAL A 61 3.86 -8.29 1.27
C VAL A 61 4.60 -8.00 2.56
N VAL A 62 3.95 -8.30 3.69
CA VAL A 62 4.53 -8.13 5.03
C VAL A 62 4.53 -9.47 5.74
N THR A 63 5.67 -9.85 6.31
CA THR A 63 5.81 -11.01 7.19
C THR A 63 6.35 -10.55 8.53
N ALA A 64 5.84 -11.13 9.63
CA ALA A 64 6.27 -10.78 10.98
C ALA A 64 6.03 -11.95 11.95
N VAL A 65 6.62 -11.88 13.14
CA VAL A 65 6.41 -12.83 14.24
C VAL A 65 5.72 -12.16 15.42
N ALA A 66 4.87 -12.90 16.13
CA ALA A 66 4.10 -12.42 17.29
C ALA A 66 4.88 -12.54 18.61
#